data_AF-A0A382DG99-F1
#
_entry.id   AF-A0A382DG99-F1
#
_cell.length_a   1.000
_cell.length_b   1.000
_cell.length_c   1.000
_cell.angle_alpha   90.00
_cell.angle_beta   90.00
_cell.angle_gamma   90.00
#
_symmetry.space_group_name_H-M   'P 1'
#
loop_
_entity.id
_entity.type
_entity.pdbx_description
1 polymer ?
#
loop_
_entity_poly.entity_id
_entity_poly.type
_entity_poly.pdbx_seq_one_letter_code
_entity_poly.pdbx_strand_id
1 'polypeptide(L)'
;MKVGMAFHITFNSLKKAWNDFDADHIVFCLEGRSWRKDVYEPYKRNRQAARDALTEAQQEEEKVFWETFDSFRDFITNKTNCTVLQHNELEADDLIAGWIGHHPNDEHAIISTDGDFAQLISPKVCQYNGVSNVLITHEGYFDDKGKRIVDKKTGKDKPAPNPEWLLFEKCVRGDTSDNVFSAYPGVRKTGTRNKVGLEEAFNDMTTKGYSWNNLMLQRWVDHEGKEHRVLDDYNRNVELCDLNAQP
;
A
#
# COMPACT_ATOMS: atom_id res chain seq x y z
N MET A 1 14.14 -1.44 -28.31
CA MET A 1 13.90 -2.87 -28.00
C MET A 1 13.27 -3.07 -26.61
N LYS A 2 13.78 -2.45 -25.54
CA LYS A 2 13.22 -2.55 -24.17
C LYS A 2 11.74 -2.10 -24.08
N VAL A 3 11.40 -0.97 -24.70
CA VAL A 3 10.06 -0.36 -24.64
C VAL A 3 8.96 -1.23 -25.29
N GLY A 4 9.18 -1.75 -26.50
CA GLY A 4 8.21 -2.62 -27.16
C GLY A 4 7.97 -3.93 -26.40
N MET A 5 9.00 -4.47 -25.76
CA MET A 5 8.88 -5.62 -24.86
C MET A 5 8.08 -5.27 -23.60
N ALA A 6 8.31 -4.09 -23.01
CA ALA A 6 7.53 -3.61 -21.87
C ALA A 6 6.03 -3.56 -22.20
N PHE A 7 5.65 -2.97 -23.35
CA PHE A 7 4.25 -2.96 -23.76
C PHE A 7 3.67 -4.34 -24.03
N HIS A 8 4.42 -5.22 -24.69
CA HIS A 8 3.98 -6.59 -24.91
C HIS A 8 3.68 -7.29 -23.58
N ILE A 9 4.54 -7.11 -22.57
CA ILE A 9 4.33 -7.66 -21.22
C ILE A 9 3.12 -7.01 -20.55
N THR A 10 2.98 -5.68 -20.62
CA THR A 10 1.84 -4.94 -20.04
C THR A 10 0.52 -5.42 -20.63
N PHE A 11 0.38 -5.46 -21.96
CA PHE A 11 -0.87 -5.88 -22.61
C PHE A 11 -1.21 -7.35 -22.35
N ASN A 12 -0.21 -8.24 -22.30
CA ASN A 12 -0.46 -9.63 -21.91
C ASN A 12 -0.90 -9.75 -20.45
N SER A 13 -0.31 -8.95 -19.56
CA SER A 13 -0.68 -8.94 -18.14
C SER A 13 -2.10 -8.42 -17.93
N LEU A 14 -2.48 -7.34 -18.64
CA LEU A 14 -3.86 -6.82 -18.65
C LEU A 14 -4.85 -7.84 -19.20
N LYS A 15 -4.53 -8.50 -20.33
CA LYS A 15 -5.37 -9.55 -20.91
C LYS A 15 -5.54 -10.75 -19.96
N LYS A 16 -4.46 -11.15 -19.27
CA LYS A 16 -4.52 -12.21 -18.26
C LYS A 16 -5.45 -11.81 -17.12
N ALA A 17 -5.24 -10.64 -16.52
CA ALA A 17 -6.09 -10.13 -15.44
C ALA A 17 -7.56 -10.02 -15.87
N TRP A 18 -7.83 -9.51 -17.08
CA TRP A 18 -9.18 -9.46 -17.64
C TRP A 18 -9.87 -10.83 -17.63
N ASN A 19 -9.16 -11.87 -18.08
CA ASN A 19 -9.73 -13.22 -18.14
C ASN A 19 -9.83 -13.88 -16.76
N ASP A 20 -8.80 -13.72 -15.91
CA ASP A 20 -8.73 -14.36 -14.59
C ASP A 20 -9.82 -13.82 -13.64
N PHE A 21 -10.20 -12.56 -13.80
CA PHE A 21 -11.18 -11.87 -12.95
C PHE A 21 -12.52 -11.63 -13.64
N ASP A 22 -12.72 -12.17 -14.85
CA ASP A 22 -13.93 -11.95 -15.67
C ASP A 22 -14.34 -10.46 -15.73
N ALA A 23 -13.35 -9.60 -15.96
CA ALA A 23 -13.54 -8.15 -15.88
C ALA A 23 -14.40 -7.62 -17.03
N ASP A 24 -15.21 -6.61 -16.75
CA ASP A 24 -16.00 -5.88 -17.74
C ASP A 24 -15.44 -4.46 -18.03
N HIS A 25 -14.60 -3.94 -17.13
CA HIS A 25 -14.00 -2.61 -17.22
C HIS A 25 -12.60 -2.55 -16.60
N ILE A 26 -11.74 -1.70 -17.14
CA ILE A 26 -10.38 -1.45 -16.60
C ILE A 26 -10.27 0.02 -16.22
N VAL A 27 -9.76 0.26 -15.01
CA VAL A 27 -9.42 1.58 -14.48
C VAL A 27 -7.93 1.66 -14.23
N PHE A 28 -7.24 2.55 -14.94
CA PHE A 28 -5.84 2.89 -14.70
C PHE A 28 -5.75 4.04 -13.71
N CYS A 29 -5.09 3.84 -12.58
CA CYS A 29 -4.77 4.89 -11.63
C CYS A 29 -3.29 5.27 -11.78
N LEU A 30 -3.02 6.52 -12.13
CA LEU A 30 -1.67 7.01 -12.42
C LEU A 30 -1.19 7.93 -11.31
N GLU A 31 0.09 7.81 -10.99
CA GLU A 31 0.73 8.56 -9.91
C GLU A 31 0.76 10.07 -10.15
N GLY A 32 0.53 10.83 -9.08
CA GLY A 32 0.80 12.26 -8.95
C GLY A 32 1.96 12.54 -8.00
N ARG A 33 2.04 13.78 -7.50
CA ARG A 33 3.12 14.25 -6.59
C ARG A 33 3.03 13.63 -5.20
N SER A 34 1.82 13.35 -4.71
CA SER A 34 1.45 13.03 -3.33
C SER A 34 1.29 14.25 -2.41
N TRP A 35 0.09 14.43 -1.88
CA TRP A 35 -0.31 15.43 -0.87
C TRP A 35 0.39 15.17 0.47
N ARG A 36 0.79 13.92 0.73
CA ARG A 36 1.52 13.50 1.93
C ARG A 36 2.83 14.26 2.12
N LYS A 37 3.46 14.72 1.04
CA LYS A 37 4.68 15.54 1.08
C LYS A 37 4.45 16.93 1.65
N ASP A 38 3.22 17.47 1.53
CA ASP A 38 2.88 18.80 2.04
C ASP A 38 2.61 18.77 3.55
N VAL A 39 2.12 17.64 4.08
CA VAL A 39 1.82 17.48 5.51
C VAL A 39 2.97 16.82 6.30
N TYR A 40 3.77 15.97 5.65
CA TYR A 40 4.89 15.27 6.27
C TYR A 40 6.12 15.33 5.37
N GLU A 41 6.91 16.38 5.57
CA GLU A 41 8.09 16.69 4.78
C GLU A 41 9.08 15.51 4.57
N PRO A 42 9.34 14.61 5.54
CA PRO A 42 10.20 13.45 5.32
C PRO A 42 9.66 12.41 4.31
N TYR A 43 8.36 12.42 4.02
CA TYR A 43 7.69 11.40 3.22
C TYR A 43 8.33 11.18 1.84
N LYS A 44 8.68 9.92 1.54
CA LYS A 44 9.33 9.47 0.29
C LYS A 44 10.59 10.27 -0.12
N ARG A 45 11.22 11.05 0.78
CA ARG A 45 12.47 11.80 0.47
C ARG A 45 13.63 10.89 0.06
N ASN A 46 13.68 9.68 0.61
CA ASN A 46 14.61 8.62 0.20
C ASN A 46 14.49 8.28 -1.30
N ARG A 47 13.27 8.27 -1.85
CA ARG A 47 13.03 8.01 -3.28
C ARG A 47 13.52 9.16 -4.16
N GLN A 48 13.38 10.41 -3.69
CA GLN A 48 13.93 11.57 -4.39
C GLN A 48 15.46 11.54 -4.42
N ALA A 49 16.10 11.27 -3.27
CA ALA A 49 17.56 11.17 -3.21
C ALA A 49 18.12 10.06 -4.12
N ALA A 50 17.39 8.94 -4.26
CA ALA A 50 17.76 7.88 -5.19
C ALA A 50 17.66 8.31 -6.67
N ARG A 51 16.64 9.12 -7.02
CA ARG A 51 16.49 9.72 -8.36
C ARG A 51 17.59 10.74 -8.65
N ASP A 52 17.90 11.60 -7.68
CA ASP A 52 18.95 12.63 -7.82
C ASP A 52 20.34 12.00 -7.98
N ALA A 53 20.53 10.76 -7.50
CA ALA A 53 21.77 10.00 -7.63
C ALA A 53 21.92 9.24 -8.96
N LEU A 54 20.95 9.33 -9.87
CA LEU A 54 21.02 8.66 -11.17
C LEU A 54 22.12 9.27 -12.06
N THR A 55 22.88 8.40 -12.74
CA THR A 55 23.85 8.79 -13.77
C THR A 55 23.16 9.36 -15.01
N GLU A 56 23.90 10.11 -15.83
CA GLU A 56 23.37 10.69 -17.09
C GLU A 56 22.71 9.63 -17.99
N ALA A 57 23.35 8.47 -18.17
CA ALA A 57 22.80 7.39 -18.98
C ALA A 57 21.46 6.85 -18.41
N GLN A 58 21.31 6.80 -17.09
CA GLN A 58 20.06 6.38 -16.44
C GLN A 58 18.97 7.43 -16.59
N GLN A 59 19.33 8.72 -16.49
CA GLN A 59 18.39 9.82 -16.71
C GLN A 59 17.86 9.84 -18.15
N GLU A 60 18.71 9.53 -19.14
CA GLU A 60 18.28 9.36 -20.53
C GLU A 60 17.32 8.16 -20.69
N GLU A 61 17.62 7.02 -20.06
CA GLU A 61 16.70 5.86 -20.06
C GLU A 61 15.36 6.19 -19.40
N GLU A 62 15.35 6.94 -18.29
CA GLU A 62 14.12 7.40 -17.65
C GLU A 62 13.33 8.35 -18.55
N LYS A 63 13.99 9.29 -19.23
CA LYS A 63 13.32 10.20 -20.16
C LYS A 63 12.61 9.44 -21.27
N VAL A 64 13.28 8.48 -21.90
CA VAL A 64 12.67 7.63 -22.94
C VAL A 64 11.50 6.83 -22.38
N PHE A 65 11.62 6.31 -21.16
CA PHE A 65 10.53 5.63 -20.48
C PHE A 65 9.31 6.55 -20.30
N TRP A 66 9.51 7.77 -19.80
CA TRP A 66 8.43 8.74 -19.57
C TRP A 66 7.76 9.20 -20.87
N GLU A 67 8.52 9.51 -21.91
CA GLU A 67 7.96 9.84 -23.23
C GLU A 67 7.08 8.70 -23.78
N THR A 68 7.52 7.46 -23.54
CA THR A 68 6.73 6.30 -23.96
C THR A 68 5.50 6.10 -23.06
N PHE A 69 5.63 6.30 -21.76
CA PHE A 69 4.54 6.22 -20.82
C PHE A 69 3.45 7.26 -21.13
N ASP A 70 3.83 8.49 -21.48
CA ASP A 70 2.90 9.53 -21.92
C ASP A 70 2.14 9.10 -23.18
N SER A 71 2.85 8.54 -24.17
CA SER A 71 2.23 8.00 -25.39
C SER A 71 1.26 6.86 -25.08
N PHE A 72 1.57 6.02 -24.10
CA PHE A 72 0.70 4.93 -23.64
C PHE A 72 -0.54 5.47 -22.93
N ARG A 73 -0.38 6.40 -21.99
CA ARG A 73 -1.50 7.08 -21.34
C ARG A 73 -2.43 7.68 -22.38
N ASP A 74 -1.88 8.43 -23.34
CA ASP A 74 -2.68 9.07 -24.38
C ASP A 74 -3.40 8.05 -25.26
N PHE A 75 -2.78 6.90 -25.54
CA PHE A 75 -3.45 5.80 -26.23
C PHE A 75 -4.60 5.22 -25.40
N ILE A 76 -4.37 4.88 -24.13
CA ILE A 76 -5.42 4.34 -23.25
C ILE A 76 -6.58 5.33 -23.14
N THR A 77 -6.30 6.60 -22.83
CA THR A 77 -7.30 7.66 -22.66
C THR A 77 -8.11 7.91 -23.93
N ASN A 78 -7.47 7.97 -25.11
CA ASN A 78 -8.13 8.46 -26.33
C ASN A 78 -8.55 7.36 -27.31
N LYS A 79 -8.06 6.13 -27.14
CA LYS A 79 -8.26 5.03 -28.11
C LYS A 79 -8.85 3.76 -27.50
N THR A 80 -9.15 3.76 -26.21
CA THR A 80 -9.78 2.62 -25.52
C THR A 80 -11.01 3.08 -24.75
N ASN A 81 -11.77 2.11 -24.24
CA ASN A 81 -12.89 2.33 -23.32
C ASN A 81 -12.46 2.31 -21.85
N CYS A 82 -11.16 2.19 -21.55
CA CYS A 82 -10.67 2.18 -20.17
C CYS A 82 -10.84 3.55 -19.53
N THR A 83 -11.03 3.57 -18.21
CA THR A 83 -10.96 4.82 -17.44
C THR A 83 -9.50 5.08 -17.05
N VAL A 84 -9.06 6.33 -17.15
CA VAL A 84 -7.76 6.78 -16.63
C VAL A 84 -8.01 7.84 -15.57
N LEU A 85 -7.57 7.57 -14.34
CA LEU A 85 -7.59 8.49 -13.22
C LEU A 85 -6.18 8.99 -12.96
N GLN A 86 -6.03 10.30 -12.89
CA GLN A 86 -4.79 10.95 -12.49
C GLN A 86 -5.13 12.29 -11.84
N HIS A 87 -4.52 12.57 -10.69
CA HIS A 87 -4.59 13.87 -10.04
C HIS A 87 -3.16 14.32 -9.69
N ASN A 88 -2.87 15.60 -9.87
CA ASN A 88 -1.50 16.10 -9.71
C ASN A 88 -0.97 15.97 -8.29
N GLU A 89 -1.87 15.93 -7.29
CA GLU A 89 -1.53 15.87 -5.87
C GLU A 89 -1.88 14.53 -5.22
N LEU A 90 -2.53 13.60 -5.91
CA LEU A 90 -2.87 12.29 -5.31
C LEU A 90 -1.94 11.19 -5.82
N GLU A 91 -1.71 10.18 -5.00
CA GLU A 91 -1.06 8.94 -5.43
C GLU A 91 -2.07 8.02 -6.12
N ALA A 92 -1.57 7.04 -6.87
CA ALA A 92 -2.42 6.02 -7.47
C ALA A 92 -3.25 5.27 -6.42
N ASP A 93 -2.68 5.04 -5.23
CA ASP A 93 -3.32 4.36 -4.11
C ASP A 93 -4.55 5.12 -3.60
N ASP A 94 -4.48 6.45 -3.53
CA ASP A 94 -5.59 7.33 -3.14
C ASP A 94 -6.74 7.23 -4.15
N LEU A 95 -6.40 7.22 -5.44
CA LEU A 95 -7.37 7.10 -6.53
C LEU A 95 -8.05 5.72 -6.53
N ILE A 96 -7.30 4.64 -6.25
CA ILE A 96 -7.84 3.29 -6.14
C ILE A 96 -8.81 3.19 -4.96
N ALA A 97 -8.39 3.68 -3.79
CA ALA A 97 -9.23 3.67 -2.59
C ALA A 97 -10.51 4.50 -2.79
N GLY A 98 -10.38 5.70 -3.35
CA GLY A 98 -11.51 6.56 -3.70
C GLY A 98 -12.46 5.92 -4.71
N TRP A 99 -11.93 5.30 -5.78
CA TRP A 99 -12.74 4.59 -6.76
C TRP A 99 -13.57 3.48 -6.13
N ILE A 100 -12.94 2.62 -5.32
CA ILE A 100 -13.62 1.53 -4.61
C ILE A 100 -14.70 2.08 -3.67
N GLY A 101 -14.38 3.12 -2.90
CA GLY A 101 -15.32 3.77 -1.98
C GLY A 101 -16.53 4.38 -2.67
N HIS A 102 -16.37 4.93 -3.88
CA HIS A 102 -17.45 5.49 -4.68
C HIS A 102 -18.27 4.43 -5.45
N HIS A 103 -17.77 3.20 -5.55
CA HIS A 103 -18.42 2.08 -6.25
C HIS A 103 -18.62 0.86 -5.33
N PRO A 104 -19.32 1.00 -4.19
CA PRO A 104 -19.45 -0.06 -3.18
C PRO A 104 -20.29 -1.25 -3.64
N ASN A 105 -21.03 -1.10 -4.74
CA ASN A 105 -21.87 -2.16 -5.28
C ASN A 105 -21.11 -3.11 -6.19
N ASP A 106 -19.97 -2.69 -6.72
CA ASP A 106 -19.20 -3.41 -7.73
C ASP A 106 -18.16 -4.34 -7.08
N GLU A 107 -17.70 -5.33 -7.84
CA GLU A 107 -16.57 -6.18 -7.45
C GLU A 107 -15.28 -5.61 -8.04
N HIS A 108 -14.23 -5.53 -7.22
CA HIS A 108 -12.96 -4.88 -7.58
C HIS A 108 -11.81 -5.86 -7.43
N ALA A 109 -11.01 -5.98 -8.49
CA ALA A 109 -9.73 -6.70 -8.47
C ALA A 109 -8.58 -5.69 -8.60
N ILE A 110 -7.88 -5.43 -7.49
CA ILE A 110 -6.72 -4.53 -7.47
C ILE A 110 -5.50 -5.28 -8.01
N ILE A 111 -4.97 -4.85 -9.16
CA ILE A 111 -3.78 -5.44 -9.77
C ILE A 111 -2.54 -4.66 -9.30
N SER A 112 -1.96 -5.07 -8.17
CA SER A 112 -0.81 -4.38 -7.60
C SER A 112 0.08 -5.30 -6.77
N THR A 113 1.37 -4.99 -6.74
CA THR A 113 2.35 -5.61 -5.84
C THR A 113 2.38 -4.99 -4.46
N ASP A 114 1.79 -3.81 -4.27
CA ASP A 114 1.83 -3.08 -3.01
C ASP A 114 1.00 -3.77 -1.92
N GLY A 115 1.60 -4.02 -0.77
CA GLY A 115 0.92 -4.69 0.34
C GLY A 115 -0.14 -3.84 1.01
N ASP A 116 -0.14 -2.53 0.81
CA ASP A 116 -1.04 -1.59 1.48
C ASP A 116 -2.50 -1.75 1.07
N PHE A 117 -2.75 -2.22 -0.16
CA PHE A 117 -4.11 -2.52 -0.63
C PHE A 117 -4.79 -3.66 0.16
N ALA A 118 -4.05 -4.41 0.98
CA ALA A 118 -4.64 -5.33 1.94
C ALA A 118 -5.61 -4.62 2.92
N GLN A 119 -5.48 -3.30 3.09
CA GLN A 119 -6.42 -2.46 3.85
C GLN A 119 -7.81 -2.37 3.21
N LEU A 120 -7.92 -2.56 1.89
CA LEU A 120 -9.17 -2.43 1.14
C LEU A 120 -9.90 -3.77 0.94
N ILE A 121 -9.27 -4.88 1.34
CA ILE A 121 -9.82 -6.23 1.13
C ILE A 121 -11.15 -6.40 1.84
N SER A 122 -12.14 -6.89 1.09
CA SER A 122 -13.50 -7.13 1.56
C SER A 122 -14.14 -8.27 0.75
N PRO A 123 -15.39 -8.68 1.03
CA PRO A 123 -16.09 -9.64 0.18
C PRO A 123 -16.17 -9.26 -1.30
N LYS A 124 -16.11 -7.95 -1.61
CA LYS A 124 -16.16 -7.43 -2.98
C LYS A 124 -14.82 -6.92 -3.51
N VAL A 125 -13.76 -6.99 -2.72
CA VAL A 125 -12.46 -6.44 -3.11
C VAL A 125 -11.39 -7.49 -2.89
N CYS A 126 -10.72 -7.88 -3.97
CA CYS A 126 -9.54 -8.73 -3.94
C CYS A 126 -8.32 -7.97 -4.48
N GLN A 127 -7.13 -8.48 -4.17
CA GLN A 127 -5.88 -7.98 -4.70
C GLN A 127 -5.11 -9.10 -5.37
N TYR A 128 -4.60 -8.85 -6.57
CA TYR A 128 -3.72 -9.76 -7.28
C TYR A 128 -2.33 -9.17 -7.46
N ASN A 129 -1.34 -9.86 -6.91
CA ASN A 129 0.07 -9.54 -7.12
C ASN A 129 0.60 -10.31 -8.33
N GLY A 130 0.76 -9.61 -9.47
CA GLY A 130 1.22 -10.21 -10.72
C GLY A 130 2.67 -10.68 -10.75
N VAL A 131 3.51 -10.29 -9.78
CA VAL A 131 4.91 -10.73 -9.68
C VAL A 131 5.00 -12.04 -8.90
N SER A 132 4.31 -12.14 -7.77
CA SER A 132 4.29 -13.36 -6.95
C SER A 132 3.19 -14.36 -7.37
N ASN A 133 2.28 -13.95 -8.26
CA ASN A 133 1.07 -14.68 -8.66
C ASN A 133 0.24 -15.11 -7.44
N VAL A 134 0.04 -14.17 -6.52
CA VAL A 134 -0.75 -14.38 -5.30
C VAL A 134 -2.03 -13.59 -5.38
N LEU A 135 -3.15 -14.28 -5.19
CA LEU A 135 -4.47 -13.69 -4.98
C LEU A 135 -4.71 -13.53 -3.48
N ILE A 136 -5.04 -12.33 -3.05
CA ILE A 136 -5.38 -11.96 -1.68
C ILE A 136 -6.87 -11.64 -1.65
N THR A 137 -7.62 -12.34 -0.80
CA THR A 137 -9.06 -12.12 -0.62
C THR A 137 -9.40 -12.06 0.87
N HIS A 138 -10.66 -11.72 1.18
CA HIS A 138 -11.19 -11.78 2.54
C HIS A 138 -11.18 -13.19 3.14
N GLU A 139 -10.97 -14.24 2.34
CA GLU A 139 -10.91 -15.63 2.80
C GLU A 139 -9.49 -16.14 3.04
N GLY A 140 -8.46 -15.47 2.49
CA GLY A 140 -7.09 -15.94 2.58
C GLY A 140 -6.19 -15.50 1.43
N TYR A 141 -5.06 -16.20 1.33
CA TYR A 141 -4.07 -16.03 0.27
C TYR A 141 -4.05 -17.28 -0.59
N PHE A 142 -4.07 -17.12 -1.91
CA PHE A 142 -4.14 -18.23 -2.87
C PHE A 142 -3.04 -18.11 -3.92
N ASP A 143 -2.49 -19.26 -4.33
CA ASP A 143 -1.56 -19.35 -5.45
C ASP A 143 -2.27 -19.32 -6.82
N ASP A 144 -1.49 -19.39 -7.89
CA ASP A 144 -1.97 -19.41 -9.29
C ASP A 144 -2.86 -20.63 -9.63
N LYS A 145 -2.90 -21.64 -8.76
CA LYS A 145 -3.72 -22.86 -8.90
C LYS A 145 -4.95 -22.82 -8.00
N GLY A 146 -5.22 -21.71 -7.32
CA GLY A 146 -6.33 -21.55 -6.39
C GLY A 146 -6.13 -22.30 -5.07
N LYS A 147 -4.90 -22.71 -4.72
CA LYS A 147 -4.61 -23.36 -3.45
C LYS A 147 -4.23 -22.33 -2.40
N ARG A 148 -4.68 -22.56 -1.16
CA ARG A 148 -4.31 -21.73 -0.01
C ARG A 148 -2.79 -21.75 0.18
N ILE A 149 -2.22 -20.57 0.35
CA ILE A 149 -0.80 -20.41 0.66
C ILE A 149 -0.57 -20.75 2.12
N VAL A 150 0.41 -21.63 2.38
CA VAL A 150 0.79 -22.04 3.73
C VAL A 150 1.83 -21.09 4.31
N ASP A 151 1.60 -20.63 5.53
CA ASP A 151 2.59 -19.89 6.30
C ASP A 151 3.72 -20.84 6.72
N LYS A 152 4.94 -20.54 6.25
CA LYS A 152 6.11 -21.40 6.45
C LYS A 152 6.51 -21.57 7.92
N LYS A 153 6.14 -20.64 8.82
CA LYS A 153 6.49 -20.71 10.24
C LYS A 153 5.52 -21.59 11.01
N THR A 154 4.24 -21.47 10.71
CA THR A 154 3.18 -22.19 11.43
C THR A 154 2.82 -23.53 10.79
N GLY A 155 3.14 -23.71 9.51
CA GLY A 155 2.74 -24.88 8.72
C GLY A 155 1.23 -24.94 8.44
N LYS A 156 0.49 -23.86 8.75
CA LYS A 156 -0.95 -23.73 8.52
C LYS A 156 -1.23 -22.76 7.38
N ASP A 157 -2.43 -22.83 6.82
CA ASP A 157 -2.90 -21.85 5.85
C ASP A 157 -2.72 -20.43 6.40
N LYS A 158 -2.17 -19.55 5.56
CA LYS A 158 -2.00 -18.15 5.90
C LYS A 158 -3.39 -17.55 6.12
N PRO A 159 -3.66 -16.96 7.29
CA PRO A 159 -4.97 -16.40 7.59
C PRO A 159 -5.29 -15.26 6.63
N ALA A 160 -6.59 -14.99 6.43
CA ALA A 160 -7.03 -13.80 5.72
C ALA A 160 -6.40 -12.53 6.32
N PRO A 161 -6.12 -11.51 5.49
CA PRO A 161 -5.68 -10.22 6.00
C PRO A 161 -6.73 -9.67 6.96
N ASN A 162 -6.28 -9.06 8.05
CA ASN A 162 -7.13 -8.23 8.91
C ASN A 162 -6.75 -6.77 8.61
N PRO A 163 -7.56 -6.03 7.82
CA PRO A 163 -7.26 -4.66 7.42
C PRO A 163 -6.94 -3.74 8.59
N GLU A 164 -7.75 -3.77 9.65
CA GLU A 164 -7.56 -2.93 10.84
C GLU A 164 -6.25 -3.24 11.56
N TRP A 165 -5.90 -4.53 11.69
CA TRP A 165 -4.62 -4.94 12.27
C TRP A 165 -3.44 -4.48 11.41
N LEU A 166 -3.53 -4.65 10.08
CA LEU A 166 -2.45 -4.30 9.16
C LEU A 166 -2.18 -2.79 9.19
N LEU A 167 -3.23 -1.97 9.16
CA LEU A 167 -3.12 -0.53 9.31
C LEU A 167 -2.55 -0.16 10.69
N PHE A 168 -3.10 -0.71 11.77
CA PHE A 168 -2.61 -0.46 13.13
C PHE A 168 -1.12 -0.81 13.28
N GLU A 169 -0.73 -2.00 12.85
CA GLU A 169 0.67 -2.46 12.93
C GLU A 169 1.59 -1.56 12.10
N LYS A 170 1.16 -1.19 10.88
CA LYS A 170 1.91 -0.27 10.02
C LYS A 170 2.07 1.11 10.67
N CYS A 171 0.99 1.70 11.21
CA CYS A 171 1.05 3.01 11.85
C CYS A 171 1.91 3.00 13.11
N VAL A 172 1.92 1.93 13.90
CA VAL A 172 2.80 1.86 15.07
C VAL A 172 4.26 1.62 14.67
N ARG A 173 4.51 0.73 13.70
CA ARG A 173 5.87 0.36 13.28
C ARG A 173 6.52 1.38 12.35
N GLY A 174 5.73 2.22 11.69
CA GLY A 174 6.18 3.09 10.61
C GLY A 174 6.38 2.30 9.30
N ASP A 175 6.79 3.03 8.26
CA ASP A 175 7.11 2.47 6.95
C ASP A 175 8.43 3.06 6.45
N THR A 176 9.49 2.26 6.51
CA THR A 176 10.82 2.66 6.04
C THR A 176 10.88 2.89 4.54
N SER A 177 10.03 2.23 3.75
CA SER A 177 10.03 2.37 2.28
C SER A 177 9.55 3.76 1.86
N ASP A 178 8.64 4.33 2.63
CA ASP A 178 8.06 5.66 2.46
C ASP A 178 8.64 6.72 3.39
N ASN A 179 9.68 6.35 4.15
CA ASN A 179 10.30 7.22 5.14
C ASN A 179 9.30 7.74 6.20
N VAL A 180 8.27 6.94 6.52
CA VAL A 180 7.32 7.18 7.62
C VAL A 180 7.93 6.64 8.90
N PHE A 181 8.19 7.53 9.85
CA PHE A 181 8.89 7.17 11.07
C PHE A 181 8.04 6.32 12.02
N SER A 182 8.67 5.38 12.72
CA SER A 182 8.00 4.50 13.69
C SER A 182 7.41 5.30 14.84
N ALA A 183 6.16 5.04 15.21
CA ALA A 183 5.58 5.65 16.40
C ALA A 183 6.13 5.04 17.69
N TYR A 184 6.49 3.75 17.66
CA TYR A 184 7.13 3.08 18.80
C TYR A 184 8.19 2.04 18.38
N PRO A 185 9.46 2.48 18.18
CA PRO A 185 10.53 1.59 17.76
C PRO A 185 10.77 0.43 18.74
N GLY A 186 11.00 -0.76 18.18
CA GLY A 186 11.31 -1.95 18.98
C GLY A 186 10.13 -2.57 19.72
N VAL A 187 8.90 -2.07 19.50
CA VAL A 187 7.70 -2.68 20.07
C VAL A 187 7.51 -4.13 19.59
N ARG A 188 7.17 -5.02 20.53
CA ARG A 188 6.95 -6.44 20.26
C ARG A 188 5.51 -6.66 19.77
N LYS A 189 5.33 -7.68 18.93
CA LYS A 189 3.99 -8.09 18.49
C LYS A 189 3.14 -8.56 19.68
N THR A 190 3.67 -9.50 20.45
CA THR A 190 3.07 -9.98 21.70
C THR A 190 3.82 -9.39 22.88
N GLY A 191 3.09 -9.04 23.94
CA GLY A 191 3.64 -8.47 25.16
C GLY A 191 4.56 -9.39 25.92
N THR A 192 5.09 -8.86 27.02
CA THR A 192 5.84 -9.60 28.04
C THR A 192 5.21 -9.29 29.40
N ARG A 193 5.67 -9.97 30.46
CA ARG A 193 5.22 -9.71 31.83
C ARG A 193 5.22 -8.21 32.22
N ASN A 194 6.14 -7.42 31.66
CA ASN A 194 6.37 -6.03 32.05
C ASN A 194 6.02 -5.00 30.96
N LYS A 195 5.73 -5.43 29.74
CA LYS A 195 5.51 -4.52 28.60
C LYS A 195 4.35 -5.02 27.74
N VAL A 196 3.42 -4.12 27.43
CA VAL A 196 2.32 -4.35 26.50
C VAL A 196 2.87 -4.50 25.07
N GLY A 197 2.34 -5.47 24.31
CA GLY A 197 2.61 -5.64 22.88
C GLY A 197 1.50 -5.07 22.01
N LEU A 198 1.69 -5.18 20.70
CA LEU A 198 0.73 -4.71 19.71
C LEU A 198 -0.59 -5.48 19.77
N GLU A 199 -0.56 -6.80 19.95
CA GLU A 199 -1.78 -7.62 20.00
C GLU A 199 -2.67 -7.22 21.17
N GLU A 200 -2.11 -7.00 22.35
CA GLU A 200 -2.89 -6.58 23.52
C GLU A 200 -3.46 -5.17 23.36
N ALA A 201 -2.69 -4.23 22.81
CA ALA A 201 -3.14 -2.86 22.56
C ALA A 201 -4.19 -2.78 21.45
N PHE A 202 -4.09 -3.61 20.41
CA PHE A 202 -5.07 -3.70 19.34
C PHE A 202 -6.41 -4.22 19.86
N ASN A 203 -6.38 -5.28 20.69
CA ASN A 203 -7.60 -5.92 21.21
C ASN A 203 -8.47 -5.01 22.08
N ASP A 204 -7.92 -3.97 22.70
CA ASP A 204 -8.68 -2.99 23.51
C ASP A 204 -8.65 -1.55 22.96
N MET A 205 -8.20 -1.37 21.70
CA MET A 205 -8.10 -0.09 21.00
C MET A 205 -9.45 0.64 20.90
N THR A 206 -10.52 -0.07 20.52
CA THR A 206 -11.86 0.53 20.36
C THR A 206 -12.38 1.14 21.65
N THR A 207 -12.15 0.45 22.77
CA THR A 207 -12.52 0.93 24.11
C THR A 207 -11.50 1.89 24.72
N LYS A 208 -10.35 2.09 24.05
CA LYS A 208 -9.16 2.75 24.59
C LYS A 208 -8.84 2.21 25.98
N GLY A 209 -8.68 0.89 26.07
CA GLY A 209 -8.49 0.15 27.31
C GLY A 209 -7.12 0.38 27.96
N TYR A 210 -6.79 -0.48 28.92
CA TYR A 210 -5.53 -0.37 29.64
C TYR A 210 -4.32 -0.56 28.72
N SER A 211 -4.34 -1.57 27.85
CA SER A 211 -3.20 -1.92 26.99
C SER A 211 -2.96 -0.83 25.94
N TRP A 212 -4.02 -0.36 25.28
CA TRP A 212 -3.99 0.78 24.38
C TRP A 212 -3.37 2.01 25.04
N ASN A 213 -3.90 2.44 26.19
CA ASN A 213 -3.37 3.63 26.87
C ASN A 213 -1.93 3.40 27.35
N ASN A 214 -1.60 2.22 27.86
CA ASN A 214 -0.24 1.92 28.30
C ASN A 214 0.76 2.09 27.15
N LEU A 215 0.43 1.60 25.95
CA LEU A 215 1.28 1.70 24.76
C LEU A 215 1.31 3.13 24.20
N MET A 216 0.14 3.74 23.99
CA MET A 216 0.01 5.05 23.33
C MET A 216 0.54 6.21 24.17
N LEU A 217 0.56 6.06 25.49
CA LEU A 217 1.10 7.08 26.40
C LEU A 217 2.61 6.95 26.63
N GLN A 218 3.28 5.92 26.08
CA GLN A 218 4.73 5.82 26.17
C GLN A 218 5.41 7.02 25.50
N ARG A 219 6.57 7.37 26.05
CA ARG A 219 7.47 8.39 25.51
C ARG A 219 8.82 7.77 25.26
N TRP A 220 9.50 8.24 24.23
CA TRP A 220 10.84 7.80 23.87
C TRP A 220 11.60 8.93 23.20
N VAL A 221 12.92 8.83 23.17
CA VAL A 221 13.80 9.87 22.61
C VAL A 221 14.52 9.29 21.41
N ASP A 222 14.49 10.01 20.30
CA ASP A 222 15.18 9.61 19.07
C ASP A 222 16.69 9.92 19.11
N HIS A 223 17.38 9.60 18.02
CA HIS A 223 18.83 9.84 17.92
C HIS A 223 19.21 11.33 17.85
N GLU A 224 18.26 12.23 17.61
CA GLU A 224 18.45 13.69 17.61
C GLU A 224 18.14 14.31 18.99
N GLY A 225 17.76 13.49 19.98
CA GLY A 225 17.39 13.95 21.30
C GLY A 225 15.96 14.50 21.39
N LYS A 226 15.15 14.35 20.34
CA LYS A 226 13.76 14.78 20.33
C LYS A 226 12.90 13.75 21.05
N GLU A 227 12.09 14.23 21.99
CA GLU A 227 11.12 13.41 22.70
C GLU A 227 9.85 13.23 21.85
N HIS A 228 9.39 12.00 21.77
CA HIS A 228 8.20 11.59 21.04
C HIS A 228 7.23 10.89 21.97
N ARG A 229 5.93 11.08 21.73
CA ARG A 229 4.86 10.31 22.36
C ARG A 229 4.25 9.40 21.30
N VAL A 230 4.09 8.12 21.64
CA VAL A 230 3.62 7.11 20.68
C VAL A 230 2.29 7.50 20.04
N LEU A 231 1.33 8.02 20.82
CA LEU A 231 0.03 8.46 20.29
C LEU A 231 0.14 9.54 19.19
N ASP A 232 1.05 10.50 19.36
CA ASP A 232 1.15 11.64 18.46
C ASP A 232 1.74 11.20 17.11
N ASP A 233 2.79 10.38 17.15
CA ASP A 233 3.37 9.76 15.96
C ASP A 233 2.43 8.73 15.30
N TYR A 234 1.68 7.98 16.10
CA TYR A 234 0.68 7.03 15.59
C TYR A 234 -0.40 7.77 14.80
N ASN A 235 -0.95 8.86 15.33
CA ASN A 235 -1.98 9.64 14.64
C ASN A 235 -1.46 10.26 13.33
N ARG A 236 -0.22 10.78 13.33
CA ARG A 236 0.45 11.21 12.09
C ARG A 236 0.54 10.06 11.09
N ASN A 237 0.94 8.88 11.54
CA ASN A 237 1.08 7.74 10.65
C ASN A 237 -0.28 7.23 10.15
N VAL A 238 -1.37 7.36 10.92
CA VAL A 238 -2.74 7.07 10.46
C VAL A 238 -3.12 8.00 9.32
N GLU A 239 -2.88 9.31 9.46
CA GLU A 239 -3.13 10.30 8.40
C GLU A 239 -2.40 9.94 7.09
N LEU A 240 -1.17 9.43 7.19
CA LEU A 240 -0.36 9.07 6.02
C LEU A 240 -0.69 7.70 5.43
N CYS A 241 -1.13 6.73 6.23
CA CYS A 241 -1.24 5.33 5.79
C CYS A 241 -2.66 4.81 5.59
N ASP A 242 -3.68 5.42 6.22
CA ASP A 242 -5.06 4.95 6.14
C ASP A 242 -5.69 5.33 4.80
N LEU A 243 -5.81 4.36 3.90
CA LEU A 243 -6.36 4.58 2.56
C LEU A 243 -7.84 4.99 2.56
N ASN A 244 -8.58 4.82 3.66
CA ASN A 244 -9.97 5.26 3.76
C ASN A 244 -10.11 6.70 4.26
N ALA A 245 -9.03 7.31 4.75
CA ALA A 245 -9.01 8.66 5.31
C ALA A 245 -8.39 9.70 4.37
N GLN A 246 -8.23 9.36 3.09
CA GLN A 246 -7.60 10.19 2.07
C GLN A 246 -8.50 11.38 1.66
N PRO A 247 -7.91 12.53 1.26
CA PRO A 247 -8.63 13.75 0.90
C PRO A 247 -9.50 13.63 -0.36
#